data_AF-I0H406-F1
#
_entry.id   AF-I0H406-F1
#
_cell.length_a   1.000
_cell.length_b   1.000
_cell.length_c   1.000
_cell.angle_alpha   90.00
_cell.angle_beta   90.00
_cell.angle_gamma   90.00
#
_symmetry.space_group_name_H-M   'P 1'
#
loop_
_entity.id
_entity.type
_entity.pdbx_description
1 polymer ?
#
loop_
_entity_poly.entity_id
_entity_poly.type
_entity_poly.pdbx_seq_one_letter_code
_entity_poly.pdbx_strand_id
1 'polypeptide(L)'
;MMTAEASSGEKRWLLWAIAVIGLITLVAAGWKIYFAADPGAALIALVIIGAVLLISPFVLPYLQAIAVNADGFELRLVREIAAQGAPETARLLNHTELAEIAEAYGVVHTQLAGDAFKETRTQVQDQLVNRASAFARQRNFDPEEIKQLFPKATAGVRVLLLGLMKGDPRLIDATTLTSAIAMPVTANEQYHALELAEKNLRHFTDADRAALRAALDEADLGPPTSGRRMIASRIRAMAP
;
A
#
# COMPACT_ATOMS: atom_id res chain seq x y z
N MET A 1 -4.32 32.28 35.60
CA MET A 1 -3.70 30.94 35.69
C MET A 1 -4.63 30.08 36.55
N MET A 2 -5.60 29.41 35.92
CA MET A 2 -6.50 28.36 36.45
C MET A 2 -7.65 28.23 35.45
N THR A 3 -7.65 27.20 34.61
CA THR A 3 -8.80 26.62 33.84
C THR A 3 -8.29 25.65 32.76
N ALA A 4 -7.40 24.72 33.10
CA ALA A 4 -6.96 23.67 32.15
C ALA A 4 -7.09 22.24 32.69
N GLU A 5 -7.41 22.02 33.96
CA GLU A 5 -7.45 20.67 34.55
C GLU A 5 -8.83 19.98 34.55
N ALA A 6 -9.93 20.70 34.23
CA ALA A 6 -11.27 20.14 34.38
C ALA A 6 -11.74 19.21 33.22
N SER A 7 -11.13 19.26 32.02
CA SER A 7 -11.69 18.55 30.84
C SER A 7 -11.14 17.13 30.60
N SER A 8 -10.14 16.69 31.39
CA SER A 8 -9.57 15.34 31.24
C SER A 8 -10.40 14.25 31.93
N GLY A 9 -11.18 14.63 32.96
CA GLY A 9 -12.04 13.72 33.72
C GLY A 9 -13.28 13.27 32.94
N GLU A 10 -13.93 14.20 32.23
CA GLU A 10 -15.15 13.91 31.45
C GLU A 10 -14.87 12.97 30.27
N LYS A 11 -13.74 13.12 29.58
CA LYS A 11 -13.40 12.23 28.46
C LYS A 11 -13.12 10.80 28.92
N ARG A 12 -12.50 10.63 30.11
CA ARG A 12 -12.26 9.30 30.69
C ARG A 12 -13.57 8.64 31.12
N TRP A 13 -14.50 9.37 31.73
CA TRP A 13 -15.79 8.82 32.16
C TRP A 13 -16.63 8.30 30.99
N LEU A 14 -16.63 9.02 29.86
CA LEU A 14 -17.33 8.59 28.63
C LEU A 14 -16.72 7.33 28.03
N LEU A 15 -15.39 7.18 28.05
CA LEU A 15 -14.72 5.97 27.59
C LEU A 15 -15.07 4.76 28.47
N TRP A 16 -15.15 4.94 29.79
CA TRP A 16 -15.60 3.90 30.72
C TRP A 16 -17.09 3.56 30.53
N ALA A 17 -17.95 4.55 30.28
CA ALA A 17 -19.38 4.32 30.00
C ALA A 17 -19.59 3.51 28.72
N ILE A 18 -18.84 3.80 27.65
CA ILE A 18 -18.89 3.04 26.39
C ILE A 18 -18.37 1.62 26.59
N ALA A 19 -17.28 1.44 27.36
CA ALA A 19 -16.76 0.11 27.69
C ALA A 19 -17.77 -0.72 28.51
N VAL A 20 -18.48 -0.10 29.45
CA VAL A 20 -19.52 -0.75 30.25
C VAL A 20 -20.74 -1.11 29.39
N ILE A 21 -21.18 -0.22 28.50
CA ILE A 21 -22.28 -0.51 27.56
C ILE A 21 -21.90 -1.66 26.63
N GLY A 22 -20.67 -1.67 26.11
CA GLY A 22 -20.13 -2.75 25.28
C GLY A 22 -20.10 -4.08 26.02
N LEU A 23 -19.70 -4.08 27.29
CA LEU A 23 -19.68 -5.28 28.12
C LEU A 23 -21.10 -5.80 28.40
N ILE A 24 -22.05 -4.92 28.68
CA ILE A 24 -23.46 -5.28 28.90
C ILE A 24 -24.08 -5.88 27.63
N THR A 25 -23.77 -5.32 26.45
CA THR A 25 -24.25 -5.88 25.17
C THR A 25 -23.65 -7.25 24.89
N LEU A 26 -22.37 -7.47 25.24
CA LEU A 26 -21.70 -8.77 25.11
C LEU A 26 -22.32 -9.85 26.02
N VAL A 27 -22.62 -9.49 27.26
CA VAL A 27 -23.27 -10.39 28.22
C VAL A 27 -24.72 -10.71 27.81
N ALA A 28 -25.48 -9.73 27.32
CA ALA A 28 -26.83 -9.93 26.81
C ALA A 28 -26.87 -10.79 25.53
N ALA A 29 -25.90 -10.61 24.63
CA ALA A 29 -25.74 -11.45 23.44
C ALA A 29 -25.36 -12.88 23.80
N GLY A 30 -24.43 -13.07 24.75
CA GLY A 30 -24.05 -14.39 25.27
C GLY A 30 -25.22 -15.14 25.92
N TRP A 31 -26.07 -14.44 26.67
CA TRP A 31 -27.27 -15.02 27.29
C TRP A 31 -28.29 -15.54 26.26
N LYS A 32 -28.48 -14.81 25.15
CA LYS A 32 -29.40 -15.20 24.07
C LYS A 32 -28.87 -16.37 23.24
N ILE A 33 -27.55 -16.53 23.16
CA ILE A 33 -26.87 -17.62 22.44
C ILE A 33 -26.86 -18.93 23.25
N TYR A 34 -26.87 -18.86 24.58
CA TYR A 34 -26.99 -20.05 25.44
C TYR A 34 -28.30 -20.84 25.20
N PHE A 35 -29.32 -20.21 24.62
CA PHE A 35 -30.59 -20.83 24.24
C PHE A 35 -30.73 -21.12 22.73
N ALA A 36 -29.67 -20.92 21.93
CA ALA A 36 -29.71 -21.16 20.49
C ALA A 36 -29.39 -22.63 20.15
N ALA A 37 -30.07 -23.16 19.13
CA ALA A 37 -30.05 -24.59 18.77
C ALA A 37 -28.73 -25.11 18.16
N ASP A 38 -27.79 -24.22 17.79
CA ASP A 38 -26.49 -24.60 17.22
C ASP A 38 -25.34 -23.72 17.78
N PRO A 39 -24.62 -24.17 18.81
CA PRO A 39 -23.64 -23.36 19.55
C PRO A 39 -22.37 -23.02 18.75
N GLY A 40 -22.02 -23.80 17.73
CA GLY A 40 -20.72 -23.68 17.03
C GLY A 40 -20.62 -22.46 16.12
N ALA A 41 -21.65 -22.21 15.30
CA ALA A 41 -21.69 -21.06 14.40
C ALA A 41 -21.83 -19.73 15.15
N ALA A 42 -22.57 -19.74 16.25
CA ALA A 42 -22.76 -18.57 17.10
C ALA A 42 -21.46 -18.16 17.83
N LEU A 43 -20.64 -19.13 18.24
CA LEU A 43 -19.35 -18.86 18.88
C LEU A 43 -18.36 -18.18 17.91
N ILE A 44 -18.29 -18.65 16.66
CA ILE A 44 -17.41 -18.08 15.64
C ILE A 44 -17.81 -16.64 15.30
N ALA A 45 -19.11 -16.38 15.12
CA ALA A 45 -19.61 -15.03 14.89
C ALA A 45 -19.31 -14.09 16.07
N LEU A 46 -19.43 -14.59 17.31
CA LEU A 46 -19.17 -13.79 18.51
C LEU A 46 -17.67 -13.50 18.73
N VAL A 47 -16.79 -14.43 18.34
CA VAL A 47 -15.34 -14.19 18.33
C VAL A 47 -14.95 -13.14 17.29
N ILE A 48 -15.54 -13.19 16.09
CA ILE A 48 -15.28 -12.20 15.04
C ILE A 48 -15.79 -10.82 15.48
N ILE A 49 -17.02 -10.73 16.00
CA ILE A 49 -17.61 -9.48 16.48
C ILE A 49 -16.84 -8.95 17.70
N GLY A 50 -16.43 -9.82 18.62
CA GLY A 50 -15.62 -9.46 19.78
C GLY A 50 -14.21 -8.97 19.41
N ALA A 51 -13.57 -9.59 18.42
CA ALA A 51 -12.28 -9.14 17.89
C ALA A 51 -12.41 -7.78 17.21
N VAL A 52 -13.47 -7.56 16.41
CA VAL A 52 -13.75 -6.27 15.77
C VAL A 52 -14.03 -5.18 16.82
N LEU A 53 -14.78 -5.49 17.88
CA LEU A 53 -15.06 -4.56 18.99
C LEU A 53 -13.83 -4.26 19.85
N LEU A 54 -12.93 -5.22 20.08
CA LEU A 54 -11.68 -5.01 20.81
C LEU A 54 -10.72 -4.07 20.07
N ILE A 55 -10.74 -4.09 18.74
CA ILE A 55 -9.92 -3.21 17.89
C ILE A 55 -10.58 -1.83 17.71
N SER A 56 -11.92 -1.74 17.84
CA SER A 56 -12.72 -0.52 17.63
C SER A 56 -12.27 0.73 18.42
N PRO A 57 -11.96 0.68 19.74
CA PRO A 57 -11.55 1.89 20.48
C PRO A 57 -10.19 2.45 20.06
N PHE A 58 -9.36 1.68 19.32
CA PHE A 58 -8.11 2.16 18.75
C PHE A 58 -8.31 2.84 17.39
N VAL A 59 -9.38 2.50 16.66
CA VAL A 59 -9.66 3.01 15.30
C VAL A 59 -10.53 4.26 15.34
N LEU A 60 -11.45 4.37 16.30
CA LEU A 60 -12.35 5.53 16.48
C LEU A 60 -11.65 6.90 16.59
N PRO A 61 -10.57 7.09 17.39
CA PRO A 61 -9.87 8.37 17.42
C PRO A 61 -9.11 8.68 16.11
N TYR A 62 -8.74 7.65 15.34
CA TYR A 62 -8.10 7.83 14.03
C TYR A 62 -9.11 8.16 12.93
N LEU A 63 -10.30 7.54 12.90
CA LEU A 63 -11.33 7.86 11.91
C LEU A 63 -11.90 9.27 12.09
N GLN A 64 -12.03 9.75 13.33
CA GLN A 64 -12.44 11.14 13.60
C GLN A 64 -11.35 12.15 13.22
N ALA A 65 -10.07 11.79 13.39
CA ALA A 65 -8.96 12.61 12.89
C ALA A 65 -8.89 12.62 11.35
N ILE A 66 -9.24 11.51 10.68
CA ILE A 66 -9.29 11.43 9.21
C ILE A 66 -10.47 12.24 8.67
N ALA A 67 -11.66 12.15 9.29
CA ALA A 67 -12.85 12.88 8.84
C ALA A 67 -12.77 14.41 9.04
N VAL A 68 -12.02 14.90 10.03
CA VAL A 68 -11.82 16.34 10.26
C VAL A 68 -10.65 16.91 9.45
N ASN A 69 -9.73 16.06 8.97
CA ASN A 69 -8.59 16.46 8.13
C ASN A 69 -8.77 16.22 6.63
N ALA A 70 -9.76 15.43 6.20
CA ALA A 70 -10.00 15.10 4.79
C ALA A 70 -10.17 16.36 3.91
N ASP A 71 -10.97 17.33 4.35
CA ASP A 71 -11.21 18.57 3.59
C ASP A 71 -9.98 19.48 3.50
N GLY A 72 -9.04 19.40 4.45
CA GLY A 72 -7.83 20.22 4.48
C GLY A 72 -6.61 19.57 3.80
N PHE A 73 -6.59 18.23 3.73
CA PHE A 73 -5.44 17.46 3.26
C PHE A 73 -5.52 17.18 1.75
N GLU A 74 -6.70 16.91 1.19
CA GLU A 74 -6.92 16.86 -0.27
C GLU A 74 -6.48 18.18 -0.93
N LEU A 75 -6.84 19.31 -0.31
CA LEU A 75 -6.46 20.65 -0.76
C LEU A 75 -4.95 20.93 -0.66
N ARG A 76 -4.22 20.22 0.22
CA ARG A 76 -2.78 20.39 0.40
C ARG A 76 -1.99 19.49 -0.54
N LEU A 77 -2.43 18.25 -0.76
CA LEU A 77 -1.81 17.29 -1.67
C LEU A 77 -1.99 17.72 -3.14
N VAL A 78 -3.19 18.18 -3.52
CA VAL A 78 -3.45 18.76 -4.85
C VAL A 78 -2.62 20.02 -5.08
N ARG A 79 -2.43 20.84 -4.04
CA ARG A 79 -1.64 22.07 -4.12
C ARG A 79 -0.13 21.82 -4.15
N GLU A 80 0.35 20.77 -3.50
CA GLU A 80 1.76 20.38 -3.48
C GLU A 80 2.17 19.65 -4.77
N ILE A 81 1.27 18.85 -5.35
CA ILE A 81 1.43 18.21 -6.67
C ILE A 81 1.31 19.25 -7.81
N ALA A 82 0.42 20.24 -7.67
CA ALA A 82 0.33 21.37 -8.60
C ALA A 82 1.55 22.33 -8.48
N ALA A 83 2.11 22.51 -7.28
CA ALA A 83 3.31 23.31 -7.06
C ALA A 83 4.60 22.63 -7.54
N GLN A 84 4.63 21.29 -7.64
CA GLN A 84 5.76 20.51 -8.16
C GLN A 84 5.66 20.16 -9.65
N GLY A 85 4.65 20.69 -10.37
CA GLY A 85 4.63 20.66 -11.83
C GLY A 85 4.25 19.32 -12.47
N ALA A 86 3.40 18.50 -11.82
CA ALA A 86 2.94 17.22 -12.37
C ALA A 86 1.42 17.17 -12.62
N PRO A 87 0.87 17.99 -13.54
CA PRO A 87 -0.55 17.98 -13.90
C PRO A 87 -1.02 16.64 -14.51
N GLU A 88 -0.10 15.83 -15.03
CA GLU A 88 -0.37 14.50 -15.59
C GLU A 88 -0.64 13.44 -14.51
N THR A 89 0.07 13.49 -13.37
CA THR A 89 -0.18 12.60 -12.23
C THR A 89 -1.60 12.78 -11.69
N ALA A 90 -2.13 14.02 -11.73
CA ALA A 90 -3.50 14.31 -11.31
C ALA A 90 -4.56 13.68 -12.23
N ARG A 91 -4.26 13.37 -13.50
CA ARG A 91 -5.19 12.69 -14.41
C ARG A 91 -5.29 11.19 -14.15
N LEU A 92 -4.17 10.53 -13.88
CA LEU A 92 -4.15 9.13 -13.44
C LEU A 92 -4.70 8.95 -12.01
N LEU A 93 -4.48 9.94 -11.14
CA LEU A 93 -5.05 10.00 -9.78
C LEU A 93 -6.49 10.55 -9.74
N ASN A 94 -7.07 11.02 -10.86
CA ASN A 94 -8.49 11.38 -10.93
C ASN A 94 -9.41 10.16 -10.71
N HIS A 95 -8.82 8.96 -10.67
CA HIS A 95 -9.43 7.76 -10.14
C HIS A 95 -9.23 7.71 -8.63
N THR A 96 -10.30 8.02 -7.88
CA THR A 96 -10.33 8.05 -6.41
C THR A 96 -9.64 6.83 -5.79
N GLU A 97 -9.90 5.64 -6.32
CA GLU A 97 -9.29 4.41 -5.78
C GLU A 97 -7.77 4.34 -5.96
N LEU A 98 -7.19 4.78 -7.08
CA LEU A 98 -5.73 4.76 -7.26
C LEU A 98 -5.05 5.87 -6.44
N ALA A 99 -5.72 7.01 -6.28
CA ALA A 99 -5.26 8.09 -5.40
C ALA A 99 -5.24 7.66 -3.94
N GLU A 100 -6.30 7.01 -3.46
CA GLU A 100 -6.36 6.42 -2.13
C GLU A 100 -5.25 5.40 -1.91
N ILE A 101 -4.97 4.53 -2.89
CA ILE A 101 -3.88 3.54 -2.80
C ILE A 101 -2.51 4.24 -2.73
N ALA A 102 -2.29 5.29 -3.53
CA ALA A 102 -1.05 6.06 -3.53
C ALA A 102 -0.82 6.80 -2.21
N GLU A 103 -1.87 7.40 -1.66
CA GLU A 103 -1.82 8.06 -0.35
C GLU A 103 -1.53 7.04 0.77
N ALA A 104 -2.26 5.93 0.80
CA ALA A 104 -2.04 4.86 1.77
C ALA A 104 -0.61 4.33 1.70
N TYR A 105 -0.05 4.18 0.50
CA TYR A 105 1.34 3.75 0.33
C TYR A 105 2.31 4.77 0.94
N GLY A 106 2.12 6.07 0.65
CA GLY A 106 2.94 7.14 1.20
C GLY A 106 2.91 7.19 2.72
N VAL A 107 1.72 7.07 3.32
CA VAL A 107 1.53 7.03 4.78
C VAL A 107 2.25 5.83 5.39
N VAL A 108 2.04 4.62 4.85
CA VAL A 108 2.69 3.40 5.35
C VAL A 108 4.22 3.49 5.23
N HIS A 109 4.71 4.02 4.11
CA HIS A 109 6.15 4.16 3.88
C HIS A 109 6.82 5.11 4.89
N THR A 110 6.15 6.21 5.21
CA THR A 110 6.68 7.26 6.09
C THR A 110 6.47 6.97 7.57
N GLN A 111 5.29 6.47 7.96
CA GLN A 111 4.95 6.24 9.37
C GLN A 111 5.56 4.95 9.92
N LEU A 112 5.77 3.93 9.08
CA LEU A 112 6.42 2.67 9.48
C LEU A 112 7.90 2.65 9.10
N ALA A 113 8.58 3.81 9.10
CA ALA A 113 9.96 3.95 8.65
C ALA A 113 10.97 3.12 9.50
N GLY A 114 10.67 2.88 10.78
CA GLY A 114 11.56 2.17 11.71
C GLY A 114 11.75 0.68 11.40
N ASP A 115 12.94 0.16 11.70
CA ASP A 115 13.30 -1.24 11.44
C ASP A 115 12.38 -2.25 12.16
N ALA A 116 11.84 -1.89 13.32
CA ALA A 116 10.89 -2.71 14.07
C ALA A 116 9.61 -3.04 13.28
N PHE A 117 9.23 -2.19 12.33
CA PHE A 117 8.03 -2.36 11.51
C PHE A 117 8.35 -2.78 10.08
N LYS A 118 9.61 -3.13 9.78
CA LYS A 118 10.04 -3.41 8.40
C LYS A 118 9.22 -4.50 7.73
N GLU A 119 8.98 -5.61 8.43
CA GLU A 119 8.20 -6.73 7.90
C GLU A 119 6.74 -6.34 7.65
N THR A 120 6.09 -5.72 8.65
CA THR A 120 4.71 -5.24 8.52
C THR A 120 4.57 -4.20 7.42
N ARG A 121 5.52 -3.26 7.31
CA ARG A 121 5.57 -2.27 6.24
C ARG A 121 5.64 -2.95 4.88
N THR A 122 6.53 -3.92 4.70
CA THR A 122 6.64 -4.67 3.43
C THR A 122 5.33 -5.40 3.11
N GLN A 123 4.74 -6.11 4.06
CA GLN A 123 3.47 -6.82 3.86
C GLN A 123 2.33 -5.88 3.43
N VAL A 124 2.19 -4.73 4.10
CA VAL A 124 1.15 -3.75 3.74
C VAL A 124 1.42 -3.12 2.37
N GLN A 125 2.68 -2.80 2.07
CA GLN A 125 3.06 -2.27 0.76
C GLN A 125 2.78 -3.28 -0.36
N ASP A 126 3.07 -4.57 -0.15
CA ASP A 126 2.76 -5.64 -1.10
C ASP A 126 1.25 -5.78 -1.34
N GLN A 127 0.43 -5.62 -0.30
CA GLN A 127 -1.04 -5.61 -0.45
C GLN A 127 -1.52 -4.45 -1.32
N LEU A 128 -0.95 -3.25 -1.16
CA LEU A 128 -1.29 -2.08 -1.98
C LEU A 128 -0.88 -2.29 -3.44
N VAL A 129 0.29 -2.89 -3.69
CA VAL A 129 0.75 -3.27 -5.04
C VAL A 129 -0.18 -4.31 -5.66
N ASN A 130 -0.62 -5.31 -4.89
CA ASN A 130 -1.59 -6.31 -5.35
C ASN A 130 -2.95 -5.68 -5.67
N ARG A 131 -3.40 -4.68 -4.90
CA ARG A 131 -4.63 -3.94 -5.19
C ARG A 131 -4.51 -3.13 -6.49
N ALA A 132 -3.38 -2.46 -6.72
CA ALA A 132 -3.10 -1.81 -8.00
C ALA A 132 -3.13 -2.82 -9.17
N SER A 133 -2.54 -4.00 -8.99
CA SER A 133 -2.62 -5.07 -10.00
C SER A 133 -4.06 -5.52 -10.28
N ALA A 134 -4.89 -5.69 -9.24
CA ALA A 134 -6.31 -6.01 -9.42
C ALA A 134 -7.06 -4.87 -10.14
N PHE A 135 -6.74 -3.62 -9.84
CA PHE A 135 -7.33 -2.44 -10.48
C PHE A 135 -7.01 -2.39 -11.98
N ALA A 136 -5.76 -2.69 -12.38
CA ALA A 136 -5.34 -2.80 -13.77
C ALA A 136 -6.06 -3.88 -14.59
N ARG A 137 -6.62 -4.92 -13.94
CA ARG A 137 -7.42 -5.94 -14.64
C ARG A 137 -8.84 -5.46 -14.94
N GLN A 138 -9.33 -4.46 -14.23
CA GLN A 138 -10.71 -3.96 -14.34
C GLN A 138 -10.83 -2.72 -15.22
N ARG A 139 -9.70 -2.07 -15.53
CA ARG A 139 -9.64 -0.79 -16.23
C ARG A 139 -8.61 -0.85 -17.34
N ASN A 140 -8.85 -0.10 -18.41
CA ASN A 140 -7.87 0.08 -19.47
C ASN A 140 -7.03 1.32 -19.14
N PHE A 141 -5.73 1.12 -19.05
CA PHE A 141 -4.73 2.20 -18.96
C PHE A 141 -4.02 2.35 -20.29
N ASP A 142 -3.62 3.57 -20.63
CA ASP A 142 -2.79 3.83 -21.80
C ASP A 142 -1.31 3.50 -21.47
N PRO A 143 -0.67 2.53 -22.16
CA PRO A 143 0.73 2.20 -21.93
C PRO A 143 1.67 3.41 -22.08
N GLU A 144 1.38 4.33 -23.00
CA GLU A 144 2.24 5.48 -23.27
C GLU A 144 2.14 6.51 -22.13
N GLU A 145 0.94 6.69 -21.56
CA GLU A 145 0.75 7.55 -20.38
C GLU A 145 1.51 7.00 -19.17
N ILE A 146 1.45 5.68 -18.93
CA ILE A 146 2.19 5.03 -17.83
C ILE A 146 3.70 5.22 -18.01
N LYS A 147 4.21 5.04 -19.24
CA LYS A 147 5.62 5.24 -19.58
C LYS A 147 6.09 6.68 -19.35
N GLN A 148 5.29 7.66 -19.73
CA GLN A 148 5.62 9.09 -19.55
C GLN A 148 5.50 9.54 -18.09
N LEU A 149 4.58 8.95 -17.33
CA LEU A 149 4.37 9.28 -15.93
C LEU A 149 5.48 8.69 -15.03
N PHE A 150 5.89 7.45 -15.29
CA PHE A 150 6.82 6.71 -14.43
C PHE A 150 8.07 7.51 -13.99
N PRO A 151 8.85 8.16 -14.87
CA PRO A 151 10.03 8.92 -14.47
C PRO A 151 9.74 10.17 -13.61
N LYS A 152 8.50 10.69 -13.66
CA LYS A 152 8.08 11.89 -12.91
C LYS A 152 7.36 11.55 -11.60
N ALA A 153 6.99 10.30 -11.42
CA ALA A 153 6.22 9.83 -10.30
C ALA A 153 7.05 9.78 -8.99
N THR A 154 6.38 10.00 -7.86
CA THR A 154 6.98 9.81 -6.54
C THR A 154 7.30 8.33 -6.29
N ALA A 155 8.16 8.04 -5.31
CA ALA A 155 8.55 6.67 -4.93
C ALA A 155 7.37 5.71 -4.81
N GLY A 156 6.32 6.12 -4.09
CA GLY A 156 5.12 5.29 -3.89
C GLY A 156 4.33 5.08 -5.17
N VAL A 157 4.14 6.14 -5.96
CA VAL A 157 3.42 6.06 -7.23
C VAL A 157 4.17 5.16 -8.22
N ARG A 158 5.50 5.25 -8.31
CA ARG A 158 6.32 4.35 -9.15
C ARG A 158 6.09 2.88 -8.81
N VAL A 159 6.08 2.54 -7.52
CA VAL A 159 5.80 1.17 -7.05
C VAL A 159 4.39 0.72 -7.45
N LEU A 160 3.39 1.60 -7.36
CA LEU A 160 2.03 1.27 -7.79
C LEU A 160 1.88 1.14 -9.31
N LEU A 161 2.61 1.93 -10.10
CA LEU A 161 2.66 1.77 -11.55
C LEU A 161 3.25 0.41 -11.93
N LEU A 162 4.27 -0.08 -11.23
CA LEU A 162 4.72 -1.48 -11.36
C LEU A 162 3.61 -2.47 -10.96
N GLY A 163 2.83 -2.15 -9.93
CA GLY A 163 1.60 -2.89 -9.59
C GLY A 163 0.61 -2.96 -10.76
N LEU A 164 0.35 -1.85 -11.44
CA LEU A 164 -0.52 -1.83 -12.63
C LEU A 164 0.03 -2.74 -13.73
N MET A 165 1.34 -2.68 -14.00
CA MET A 165 2.03 -3.54 -14.97
C MET A 165 1.92 -5.04 -14.63
N LYS A 166 1.88 -5.40 -13.34
CA LYS A 166 1.60 -6.79 -12.90
C LYS A 166 0.17 -7.24 -13.25
N GLY A 167 -0.77 -6.29 -13.30
CA GLY A 167 -2.17 -6.56 -13.61
C GLY A 167 -2.48 -6.61 -15.11
N ASP A 168 -1.86 -5.73 -15.89
CA ASP A 168 -2.01 -5.64 -17.35
C ASP A 168 -0.64 -5.68 -18.05
N PRO A 169 -0.27 -6.82 -18.67
CA PRO A 169 0.99 -6.96 -19.38
C PRO A 169 1.21 -5.98 -20.54
N ARG A 170 0.15 -5.35 -21.07
CA ARG A 170 0.29 -4.33 -22.12
C ARG A 170 1.01 -3.07 -21.64
N LEU A 171 1.02 -2.84 -20.32
CA LEU A 171 1.68 -1.69 -19.71
C LEU A 171 3.18 -1.92 -19.48
N ILE A 172 3.68 -3.13 -19.74
CA ILE A 172 5.07 -3.49 -19.49
C ILE A 172 5.96 -2.90 -20.59
N ASP A 173 6.89 -2.04 -20.18
CA ASP A 173 7.89 -1.41 -21.05
C ASP A 173 9.30 -1.73 -20.52
N ALA A 174 10.12 -2.35 -21.37
CA ALA A 174 11.45 -2.81 -20.98
C ALA A 174 12.38 -1.67 -20.56
N THR A 175 12.26 -0.50 -21.20
CA THR A 175 13.01 0.71 -20.82
C THR A 175 12.65 1.17 -19.42
N THR A 176 11.37 1.16 -19.08
CA THR A 176 10.86 1.52 -17.75
C THR A 176 11.36 0.57 -16.68
N LEU A 177 11.29 -0.75 -16.90
CA LEU A 177 11.83 -1.74 -15.96
C LEU A 177 13.34 -1.61 -15.78
N THR A 178 14.07 -1.38 -16.88
CA THR A 178 15.52 -1.17 -16.86
C THR A 178 15.88 0.05 -16.02
N SER A 179 15.18 1.17 -16.20
CA SER A 179 15.36 2.37 -15.39
C SER A 179 15.07 2.13 -13.90
N ALA A 180 13.98 1.42 -13.58
CA ALA A 180 13.61 1.08 -12.21
C ALA A 180 14.59 0.10 -11.52
N ILE A 181 15.36 -0.67 -12.30
CA ILE A 181 16.40 -1.58 -11.80
C ILE A 181 17.72 -0.85 -11.57
N ALA A 182 18.15 -0.04 -12.53
CA ALA A 182 19.42 0.67 -12.50
C ALA A 182 19.41 1.83 -11.51
N MET A 183 18.32 2.61 -11.50
CA MET A 183 18.19 3.83 -10.69
C MET A 183 16.88 3.83 -9.90
N PRO A 184 16.69 2.87 -8.97
CA PRO A 184 15.48 2.83 -8.15
C PRO A 184 15.43 4.00 -7.16
N VAL A 185 14.24 4.51 -6.89
CA VAL A 185 14.03 5.46 -5.78
C VAL A 185 13.95 4.72 -4.44
N THR A 186 13.45 3.48 -4.45
CA THR A 186 13.38 2.63 -3.25
C THR A 186 13.78 1.18 -3.54
N ALA A 187 14.20 0.46 -2.50
CA ALA A 187 14.45 -0.98 -2.61
C ALA A 187 13.21 -1.78 -3.05
N ASN A 188 12.01 -1.35 -2.66
CA ASN A 188 10.77 -2.03 -3.03
C ASN A 188 10.44 -1.85 -4.52
N GLU A 189 10.69 -0.66 -5.06
CA GLU A 189 10.60 -0.41 -6.50
C GLU A 189 11.50 -1.34 -7.30
N GLN A 190 12.79 -1.42 -6.92
CA GLN A 190 13.75 -2.30 -7.59
C GLN A 190 13.31 -3.76 -7.52
N TYR A 191 12.78 -4.20 -6.37
CA TYR A 191 12.28 -5.56 -6.18
C TYR A 191 11.14 -5.89 -7.15
N HIS A 192 10.11 -5.05 -7.24
CA HIS A 192 9.00 -5.32 -8.15
C HIS A 192 9.37 -5.18 -9.64
N ALA A 193 10.30 -4.29 -9.98
CA ALA A 193 10.82 -4.18 -11.34
C ALA A 193 11.57 -5.46 -11.76
N LEU A 194 12.39 -6.00 -10.86
CA LEU A 194 13.07 -7.29 -11.06
C LEU A 194 12.07 -8.44 -11.24
N GLU A 195 11.03 -8.52 -10.41
CA GLU A 195 10.00 -9.56 -10.56
C GLU A 195 9.28 -9.48 -11.92
N LEU A 196 8.95 -8.27 -12.38
CA LEU A 196 8.33 -8.06 -13.68
C LEU A 196 9.27 -8.43 -14.82
N ALA A 197 10.54 -8.02 -14.73
CA ALA A 197 11.55 -8.33 -15.72
C ALA A 197 11.79 -9.84 -15.83
N GLU A 198 11.87 -10.54 -14.69
CA GLU A 198 12.00 -12.00 -14.63
C GLU A 198 10.86 -12.70 -15.37
N LYS A 199 9.61 -12.32 -15.07
CA LYS A 199 8.41 -12.95 -15.65
C LYS A 199 8.26 -12.68 -17.15
N ASN A 200 8.78 -11.56 -17.64
CA ASN A 200 8.55 -11.09 -19.01
C ASN A 200 9.79 -11.16 -19.91
N LEU A 201 10.90 -11.73 -19.41
CA LEU A 201 12.18 -11.78 -20.11
C LEU A 201 12.07 -12.37 -21.53
N ARG A 202 11.19 -13.36 -21.72
CA ARG A 202 10.98 -14.02 -23.02
C ARG A 202 10.22 -13.18 -24.04
N HIS A 203 9.53 -12.14 -23.58
CA HIS A 203 8.79 -11.21 -24.43
C HIS A 203 9.61 -9.98 -24.85
N PHE A 204 10.80 -9.82 -24.28
CA PHE A 204 11.72 -8.72 -24.59
C PHE A 204 12.57 -9.01 -25.82
N THR A 205 12.85 -7.96 -26.58
CA THR A 205 13.79 -8.04 -27.71
C THR A 205 15.20 -8.36 -27.23
N ASP A 206 16.11 -8.77 -28.13
CA ASP A 206 17.51 -8.97 -27.76
C ASP A 206 18.17 -7.69 -27.23
N ALA A 207 17.81 -6.54 -27.82
CA ALA A 207 18.29 -5.24 -27.37
C ALA A 207 17.82 -4.90 -25.95
N ASP A 208 16.55 -5.15 -25.65
CA ASP A 208 15.98 -4.97 -24.31
C ASP A 208 16.64 -5.88 -23.28
N ARG A 209 16.88 -7.16 -23.64
CA ARG A 209 17.58 -8.11 -22.76
C ARG A 209 19.03 -7.70 -22.51
N ALA A 210 19.72 -7.16 -23.52
CA ALA A 210 21.07 -6.62 -23.36
C ALA A 210 21.08 -5.39 -22.44
N ALA A 211 20.15 -4.45 -22.62
CA ALA A 211 20.02 -3.28 -21.76
C ALA A 211 19.71 -3.66 -20.30
N LEU A 212 18.79 -4.62 -20.10
CA LEU A 212 18.45 -5.14 -18.79
C LEU A 212 19.66 -5.79 -18.09
N ARG A 213 20.48 -6.55 -18.81
CA ARG A 213 21.72 -7.14 -18.27
C ARG A 213 22.70 -6.06 -17.81
N ALA A 214 22.95 -5.06 -18.65
CA ALA A 214 23.82 -3.94 -18.30
C ALA A 214 23.32 -3.25 -17.01
N ALA A 215 22.02 -3.01 -16.91
CA ALA A 215 21.42 -2.45 -15.71
C ALA A 215 21.57 -3.33 -14.46
N LEU A 216 21.48 -4.66 -14.60
CA LEU A 216 21.68 -5.60 -13.49
C LEU A 216 23.13 -5.62 -12.99
N ASP A 217 24.09 -5.36 -13.86
CA ASP A 217 25.52 -5.37 -13.53
C ASP A 217 25.94 -4.10 -12.78
N GLU A 218 25.25 -2.98 -13.02
CA GLU A 218 25.49 -1.71 -12.35
C GLU A 218 24.62 -1.51 -11.09
N ALA A 219 23.52 -2.25 -10.95
CA ALA A 219 22.55 -2.07 -9.87
C ALA A 219 23.07 -2.45 -8.47
N ASP A 220 22.81 -1.58 -7.47
CA ASP A 220 22.91 -1.97 -6.06
C ASP A 220 21.71 -2.83 -5.65
N LEU A 221 21.92 -4.15 -5.65
CA LEU A 221 20.92 -5.16 -5.29
C LEU A 221 20.84 -5.38 -3.76
N GLY A 222 21.64 -4.64 -2.97
CA GLY A 222 21.77 -4.83 -1.53
C GLY A 222 22.52 -6.11 -1.14
N PRO A 223 22.34 -6.62 0.09
CA PRO A 223 23.15 -7.71 0.64
C PRO A 223 22.97 -9.04 -0.13
N PRO A 224 23.92 -9.99 0.01
CA PRO A 224 23.87 -11.27 -0.70
C PRO A 224 22.58 -12.07 -0.54
N THR A 225 21.92 -11.96 0.62
CA THR A 225 20.69 -12.66 0.97
C THR A 225 19.42 -11.91 0.54
N SER A 226 19.54 -10.77 -0.16
CA SER A 226 18.37 -9.99 -0.58
C SER A 226 17.58 -10.73 -1.67
N GLY A 227 16.24 -10.62 -1.60
CA GLY A 227 15.36 -11.14 -2.65
C GLY A 227 15.68 -10.53 -4.02
N ARG A 228 16.12 -9.27 -4.07
CA ARG A 228 16.55 -8.56 -5.29
C ARG A 228 17.73 -9.26 -5.96
N ARG A 229 18.76 -9.65 -5.19
CA ARG A 229 19.91 -10.37 -5.73
C ARG A 229 19.55 -11.78 -6.19
N MET A 230 18.64 -12.45 -5.48
CA MET A 230 18.12 -13.76 -5.89
C MET A 230 17.33 -13.71 -7.21
N ILE A 231 16.53 -12.67 -7.44
CA ILE A 231 15.81 -12.51 -8.72
C ILE A 231 16.81 -12.20 -9.84
N ALA A 232 17.75 -11.28 -9.60
CA ALA A 232 18.78 -10.92 -10.58
C ALA A 232 19.61 -12.12 -11.05
N SER A 233 19.99 -13.03 -10.14
CA SER A 233 20.72 -14.26 -10.52
C SER A 233 19.89 -15.19 -11.40
N ARG A 234 18.57 -15.30 -11.16
CA ARG A 234 17.68 -16.08 -12.03
C ARG A 234 17.52 -15.45 -13.41
N ILE A 235 17.39 -14.12 -13.48
CA ILE A 235 17.37 -13.40 -14.77
C ILE A 235 18.65 -13.69 -15.57
N ARG A 236 19.83 -13.58 -14.93
CA ARG A 236 21.12 -13.90 -15.55
C ARG A 236 21.20 -15.34 -16.06
N ALA A 237 20.65 -16.30 -15.33
CA ALA A 237 20.65 -17.71 -15.72
C ALA A 237 19.73 -18.02 -16.91
N MET A 238 18.68 -17.22 -17.13
CA MET A 238 17.70 -17.43 -18.20
C MET A 238 18.04 -16.74 -19.52
N ALA A 239 18.98 -15.80 -19.50
CA ALA A 239 19.32 -15.00 -20.65
C ALA A 239 20.57 -15.64 -21.33
N PRO A 240 20.43 -16.42 -22.43
CA PRO A 240 21.58 -16.95 -23.18
C PRO A 240 22.38 -15.86 -23.88
#